data_AF-A0A2W7JTX7-F1
#
_entry.id   AF-A0A2W7JTX7-F1
#
_cell.length_a   1.000
_cell.length_b   1.000
_cell.length_c   1.000
_cell.angle_alpha   90.00
_cell.angle_beta   90.00
_cell.angle_gamma   90.00
#
_symmetry.space_group_name_H-M   'P 1'
#
loop_
_entity.id
_entity.type
_entity.pdbx_description
1 polymer ?
#
loop_
_entity_poly.entity_id
_entity_poly.type
_entity_poly.pdbx_seq_one_letter_code
_entity_poly.pdbx_strand_id
1 'polypeptide(L)'
;MLHVFFSRTTHWVLAPLADRLDQPDQASTPLSSNNPLLRRILTSVEQLLQERRMQKDEVRALSLEVAELNERLACRDRLLRQWEARQQLIAQGALSWIFPSV
;
A
#
# COMPACT_ATOMS: atom_id res chain seq x y z
N MET A 1 -40.67 -1.62 -10.69
CA MET A 1 -40.78 -2.81 -9.81
C MET A 1 -39.61 -2.84 -8.81
N LEU A 2 -39.38 -1.75 -8.05
CA LEU A 2 -38.32 -1.64 -7.02
C LEU A 2 -38.89 -1.25 -5.64
N HIS A 3 -40.20 -0.96 -5.57
CA HIS A 3 -40.83 -0.36 -4.40
C HIS A 3 -41.16 -1.37 -3.28
N VAL A 4 -41.01 -2.68 -3.53
CA VAL A 4 -41.32 -3.75 -2.56
C VAL A 4 -40.10 -4.13 -1.71
N PHE A 5 -38.88 -3.69 -2.08
CA PHE A 5 -37.65 -4.05 -1.36
C PHE A 5 -37.40 -3.20 -0.11
N PHE A 6 -38.06 -2.04 0.03
CA PHE A 6 -37.88 -1.12 1.16
C PHE A 6 -39.04 -1.23 2.15
N SER A 7 -39.16 -2.39 2.80
CA SER A 7 -39.96 -2.48 4.01
C SER A 7 -39.20 -1.83 5.18
N ARG A 8 -39.91 -1.55 6.28
CA ARG A 8 -39.33 -0.97 7.51
C ARG A 8 -38.11 -1.74 8.03
N THR A 9 -38.01 -3.05 7.77
CA THR A 9 -36.91 -3.92 8.20
C THR A 9 -35.66 -3.80 7.32
N THR A 10 -35.80 -3.44 6.04
CA THR A 10 -34.66 -3.16 5.15
C THR A 10 -33.95 -1.88 5.58
N HIS A 11 -34.70 -0.86 5.99
CA HIS A 11 -34.16 0.44 6.39
C HIS A 11 -33.18 0.36 7.59
N TRP A 12 -33.44 -0.53 8.55
CA TRP A 12 -32.57 -0.73 9.72
C TRP A 12 -31.21 -1.36 9.38
N VAL A 13 -31.12 -2.08 8.26
CA VAL A 13 -29.87 -2.72 7.81
C VAL A 13 -29.09 -1.78 6.89
N LEU A 14 -29.80 -0.96 6.11
CA LEU A 14 -29.19 -0.07 5.12
C LEU A 14 -28.48 1.14 5.73
N ALA A 15 -29.03 1.73 6.80
CA ALA A 15 -28.37 2.86 7.48
C ALA A 15 -26.98 2.48 8.05
N PRO A 16 -26.83 1.42 8.88
CA PRO A 16 -25.51 1.04 9.38
C PRO A 16 -24.61 0.45 8.29
N LEU A 17 -25.17 -0.07 7.20
CA LEU A 17 -24.37 -0.45 6.02
C LEU A 17 -23.78 0.79 5.34
N ALA A 18 -24.55 1.86 5.18
CA ALA A 18 -24.08 3.11 4.61
C ALA A 18 -22.98 3.73 5.48
N ASP A 19 -23.21 3.85 6.80
CA ASP A 19 -22.21 4.36 7.74
C ASP A 19 -20.89 3.56 7.66
N ARG A 20 -20.99 2.24 7.48
CA ARG A 20 -19.82 1.37 7.33
C ARG A 20 -19.09 1.54 6.01
N LEU A 21 -19.81 1.81 4.92
CA LEU A 21 -19.20 2.10 3.63
C LEU A 21 -18.53 3.47 3.60
N ASP A 22 -19.02 4.43 4.39
CA ASP A 22 -18.36 5.72 4.62
C ASP A 22 -17.08 5.56 5.45
N GLN A 23 -17.04 4.59 6.38
CA GLN A 23 -15.89 4.31 7.24
C GLN A 23 -15.41 2.84 7.13
N PRO A 24 -14.94 2.42 5.94
CA PRO A 24 -14.70 1.01 5.59
C PRO A 24 -13.54 0.34 6.35
N ASP A 25 -12.67 1.15 6.96
CA ASP A 25 -11.51 0.67 7.71
C ASP A 25 -11.80 0.46 9.21
N GLN A 26 -12.96 0.91 9.70
CA GLN A 26 -13.32 0.76 11.11
C GLN A 26 -13.92 -0.63 11.40
N ALA A 27 -13.65 -1.14 12.60
CA ALA A 27 -14.29 -2.35 13.09
C ALA A 27 -15.77 -2.05 13.40
N SER A 28 -16.68 -2.71 12.70
CA SER A 28 -18.12 -2.57 12.92
C SER A 28 -18.74 -3.92 13.27
N THR A 29 -19.90 -3.88 13.93
CA THR A 29 -20.68 -5.07 14.23
C THR A 29 -21.17 -5.74 12.94
N PRO A 30 -21.17 -7.09 12.87
CA PRO A 30 -21.65 -7.80 11.69
C PRO A 30 -23.15 -7.55 11.50
N LEU A 31 -23.50 -7.07 10.29
CA LEU A 31 -24.88 -6.87 9.89
C LEU A 31 -25.46 -8.19 9.40
N SER A 32 -26.70 -8.48 9.81
CA SER A 32 -27.43 -9.68 9.38
C SER A 32 -28.87 -9.33 9.02
N SER A 33 -29.43 -10.08 8.07
CA SER A 33 -30.81 -9.94 7.64
C SER A 33 -31.43 -11.31 7.39
N ASN A 34 -32.72 -11.46 7.72
CA ASN A 34 -33.50 -12.64 7.41
C ASN A 34 -33.88 -12.71 5.92
N ASN A 35 -33.69 -11.64 5.15
CA ASN A 35 -33.92 -11.64 3.72
C ASN A 35 -32.71 -12.26 2.99
N PRO A 36 -32.89 -13.29 2.15
CA PRO A 36 -31.78 -14.03 1.53
C PRO A 36 -30.96 -13.19 0.55
N LEU A 37 -31.59 -12.24 -0.16
CA LEU A 37 -30.89 -11.34 -1.07
C LEU A 37 -30.04 -10.34 -0.29
N LEU A 38 -30.60 -9.74 0.77
CA LEU A 38 -29.84 -8.84 1.64
C LEU A 38 -28.69 -9.56 2.32
N ARG A 39 -28.90 -10.80 2.80
CA ARG A 39 -27.83 -11.61 3.38
C ARG A 39 -26.68 -11.82 2.40
N ARG A 40 -26.97 -12.15 1.13
CA ARG A 40 -25.95 -12.28 0.09
C ARG A 40 -25.20 -10.97 -0.13
N ILE A 41 -25.91 -9.85 -0.23
CA ILE A 41 -25.31 -8.52 -0.40
C ILE A 41 -24.39 -8.20 0.78
N LEU A 42 -24.85 -8.40 2.02
CA LEU A 42 -24.05 -8.15 3.23
C LEU A 42 -22.80 -9.02 3.29
N THR A 43 -22.89 -10.31 2.95
CA THR A 43 -21.72 -11.19 2.88
C THR A 43 -20.73 -10.70 1.84
N SER A 44 -21.20 -10.32 0.64
CA SER A 44 -20.31 -9.80 -0.41
C SER A 44 -19.65 -8.47 -0.01
N VAL A 45 -20.38 -7.57 0.66
CA VAL A 45 -19.80 -6.33 1.18
C VAL A 45 -18.74 -6.62 2.23
N GLU A 46 -18.98 -7.55 3.17
CA GLU A 46 -17.97 -7.93 4.17
C GLU A 46 -16.70 -8.48 3.51
N GLN A 47 -16.85 -9.36 2.52
CA GLN A 47 -15.73 -9.91 1.75
C GLN A 47 -14.92 -8.78 1.08
N LEU A 48 -15.58 -7.86 0.38
CA LEU A 48 -14.90 -6.73 -0.28
C LEU A 48 -14.21 -5.80 0.72
N LEU A 49 -14.83 -5.53 1.87
CA LEU A 49 -14.20 -4.73 2.92
C LEU A 49 -13.00 -5.44 3.55
N GLN A 50 -13.04 -6.76 3.67
CA GLN A 50 -11.89 -7.55 4.13
C GLN A 50 -10.77 -7.57 3.10
N GLU A 51 -11.07 -7.79 1.82
CA GLU A 51 -10.11 -7.75 0.72
C GLU A 51 -9.43 -6.39 0.63
N ARG A 52 -10.19 -5.29 0.70
CA ARG A 52 -9.65 -3.93 0.73
C ARG A 52 -8.67 -3.72 1.89
N ARG A 53 -8.99 -4.21 3.08
CA ARG A 53 -8.11 -4.12 4.26
C ARG A 53 -6.81 -4.89 4.04
N MET A 54 -6.91 -6.13 3.56
CA MET A 54 -5.75 -6.96 3.23
C MET A 54 -4.85 -6.28 2.18
N GLN A 55 -5.42 -5.77 1.09
CA GLN A 55 -4.68 -5.04 0.05
C GLN A 55 -4.00 -3.78 0.61
N LYS A 56 -4.67 -3.05 1.49
CA LYS A 56 -4.10 -1.84 2.11
C LYS A 56 -2.90 -2.18 3.00
N ASP A 57 -2.98 -3.29 3.74
CA ASP A 57 -1.88 -3.76 4.57
C ASP A 57 -0.71 -4.28 3.72
N GLU A 58 -0.99 -4.96 2.60
CA GLU A 58 0.02 -5.39 1.63
C GLU A 58 0.74 -4.19 0.99
N VAL A 59 -0.01 -3.18 0.53
CA VAL A 59 0.57 -1.94 -0.03
C VAL A 59 1.46 -1.23 1.00
N ARG A 60 1.06 -1.21 2.28
CA ARG A 60 1.89 -0.64 3.36
C ARG A 60 3.18 -1.43 3.55
N ALA A 61 3.10 -2.75 3.57
CA ALA A 61 4.28 -3.61 3.71
C ALA A 61 5.24 -3.41 2.53
N LEU A 62 4.74 -3.44 1.30
CA LEU A 62 5.53 -3.20 0.09
C LEU A 62 6.14 -1.80 0.06
N SER A 63 5.40 -0.78 0.50
CA SER A 63 5.92 0.59 0.57
C SER A 63 7.11 0.69 1.53
N LEU A 64 7.07 -0.03 2.65
CA LEU A 64 8.16 -0.10 3.63
C LEU A 64 9.38 -0.84 3.05
N GLU A 65 9.16 -1.97 2.37
CA GLU A 65 10.23 -2.73 1.72
C GLU A 65 10.93 -1.90 0.62
N VAL A 66 10.16 -1.18 -0.20
CA VAL A 66 10.69 -0.27 -1.22
C VAL A 66 11.53 0.84 -0.58
N ALA A 67 11.08 1.41 0.54
CA ALA A 67 11.84 2.43 1.25
C ALA A 67 13.19 1.89 1.76
N GLU A 68 13.20 0.69 2.35
CA GLU A 68 14.43 0.04 2.84
C GLU A 68 15.40 -0.27 1.69
N LEU A 69 14.88 -0.82 0.58
CA LEU A 69 15.69 -1.13 -0.60
C LEU A 69 16.31 0.13 -1.20
N ASN A 70 15.56 1.23 -1.28
CA ASN A 70 16.07 2.51 -1.76
C ASN A 70 17.20 3.04 -0.87
N GLU A 71 17.07 2.92 0.45
CA GLU A 71 18.12 3.35 1.39
C GLU A 71 19.40 2.52 1.21
N ARG A 72 19.26 1.19 1.07
CA ARG A 72 20.37 0.28 0.81
C ARG A 72 21.06 0.57 -0.52
N LEU A 73 20.30 0.87 -1.58
CA LEU A 73 20.83 1.29 -2.87
C LEU A 73 21.59 2.62 -2.77
N ALA A 74 21.00 3.63 -2.13
CA ALA A 74 21.65 4.92 -1.93
C ALA A 74 22.95 4.83 -1.09
N CYS A 75 23.03 3.88 -0.17
CA CYS A 75 24.27 3.58 0.56
C CYS A 75 25.34 3.00 -0.38
N ARG A 76 24.98 2.01 -1.19
CA ARG A 76 25.88 1.38 -2.17
C ARG A 76 26.38 2.38 -3.21
N ASP A 77 25.49 3.21 -3.76
CA ASP A 77 25.85 4.24 -4.73
C ASP A 77 26.85 5.25 -4.18
N ARG A 78 26.70 5.64 -2.90
CA ARG A 78 27.68 6.50 -2.22
C ARG A 78 29.04 5.85 -2.13
N LEU A 79 29.10 4.58 -1.76
CA LEU A 79 30.36 3.83 -1.69
C LEU A 79 31.00 3.72 -3.08
N LEU A 80 30.23 3.37 -4.12
CA LEU A 80 30.73 3.29 -5.49
C LEU A 80 31.35 4.60 -5.94
N ARG A 81 30.68 5.73 -5.71
CA ARG A 81 31.21 7.07 -6.04
C ARG A 81 32.52 7.37 -5.29
N GLN A 82 32.64 6.96 -4.03
CA GLN A 82 33.89 7.13 -3.28
C GLN A 82 35.03 6.29 -3.88
N TRP A 83 34.74 5.05 -4.28
CA TRP A 83 35.73 4.19 -4.95
C TRP A 83 36.15 4.76 -6.31
N GLU A 84 35.19 5.22 -7.11
CA GLU A 84 35.47 5.88 -8.40
C GLU A 84 36.33 7.12 -8.23
N ALA A 85 35.99 8.00 -7.27
CA ALA A 85 36.77 9.19 -6.96
C ALA A 85 38.21 8.82 -6.53
N ARG A 86 38.36 7.79 -5.70
CA ARG A 86 39.68 7.29 -5.30
C ARG A 86 40.49 6.78 -6.50
N GLN A 87 39.88 6.01 -7.39
CA GLN A 87 40.53 5.52 -8.60
C GLN A 87 40.95 6.66 -9.53
N GLN A 88 40.11 7.69 -9.68
CA GLN A 88 40.45 8.88 -10.45
C GLN A 88 41.66 9.62 -9.86
N LEU A 89 41.72 9.79 -8.54
CA LEU A 89 42.88 10.40 -7.88
C LEU A 89 44.17 9.60 -8.09
N ILE A 90 44.09 8.27 -7.99
CA ILE A 90 45.25 7.38 -8.26
C ILE A 90 45.69 7.53 -9.72
N ALA A 91 44.74 7.52 -10.67
CA ALA A 91 45.05 7.66 -12.09
C ALA A 91 45.69 9.03 -12.40
N GLN A 92 45.16 10.12 -11.85
CA GLN A 92 45.74 11.47 -12.00
C GLN A 92 47.14 11.54 -11.39
N GLY A 93 47.33 10.98 -10.19
CA GLY A 93 48.65 10.89 -9.56
C GLY A 93 49.65 10.10 -10.41
N ALA A 94 49.25 8.93 -10.92
CA ALA A 94 50.09 8.12 -11.79
C ALA A 94 50.47 8.86 -13.09
N LEU A 95 49.52 9.56 -13.72
CA LEU A 95 49.78 10.39 -14.90
C LEU A 95 50.77 11.52 -14.61
N SER A 96 50.66 12.18 -13.45
CA SER A 96 51.60 13.22 -13.02
C SER A 96 53.02 12.68 -12.78
N TRP A 97 53.17 11.44 -12.33
CA TRP A 97 54.48 10.78 -12.18
C TRP A 97 55.08 10.37 -13.54
N ILE A 98 54.24 9.93 -14.48
CA ILE A 98 54.68 9.49 -15.82
C ILE A 98 55.02 10.69 -16.71
N PHE A 99 54.32 11.81 -16.56
CA PHE A 99 54.55 13.06 -17.30
C PHE A 99 54.73 14.23 -16.33
N PRO A 100 55.95 14.48 -15.82
CA PRO A 100 56.17 15.44 -14.73
C PRO A 100 56.00 16.93 -15.13
N SER A 101 55.75 17.26 -16.39
CA SER A 101 55.73 18.65 -16.87
C SER A 101 55.02 18.79 -18.23
N VAL A 102 53.74 19.17 -18.21
CA VAL A 102 53.08 20.05 -19.20
C VAL A 102 52.23 21.03 -18.40
#